data_AF-A0ABD3FG35-F1
#
_entry.id   AF-A0ABD3FG35-F1
#
_cell.length_a   1.000
_cell.length_b   1.000
_cell.length_c   1.000
_cell.angle_alpha   90.00
_cell.angle_beta   90.00
_cell.angle_gamma   90.00
#
_symmetry.space_group_name_H-M   'P 1'
#
loop_
_entity.id
_entity.type
_entity.pdbx_description
1 polymer ?
#
loop_
_entity_poly.entity_id
_entity_poly.type
_entity_poly.pdbx_seq_one_letter_code
_entity_poly.pdbx_strand_id
1 'polypeptide(L)'
;MNGHLEVAKYLHAQDFTGRNHKTLEWAARRGDLVAVQWLWAQLNADPKADSLCVHGEDQFVSWASPLTKAMAAAASNGHLEIVQYLHTIALTLAGKKRKRDESSCYPCKLEMDNVVTEAARSGHLGAVQWVCTHTTVNSTKEAMASAAGSGHFPAVKWLHENLPHEDFRTAVTDAAAGCGDLSLLKWLHTNRPNERWSTIAIYSAARGGHLHVLRWLFGHESLYNHDCLVPSNALKLALIGNQFDALIFVYHEYKNWSYDIIVLEDDDIYVFDEHMREWIIDIDNLRESSESD
;
A
#
# COMPACT_ATOMS: atom_id res chain seq x y z
N MET A 1 17.43 -20.76 11.52
CA MET A 1 18.88 -21.02 11.30
C MET A 1 19.66 -19.75 11.64
N ASN A 2 20.31 -19.77 12.80
CA ASN A 2 21.01 -18.65 13.46
C ASN A 2 22.48 -18.51 12.98
N GLY A 3 22.71 -18.30 11.69
CA GLY A 3 24.05 -18.40 11.10
C GLY A 3 24.71 -17.10 10.62
N HIS A 4 23.99 -15.99 10.50
CA HIS A 4 24.51 -14.83 9.76
C HIS A 4 25.19 -13.76 10.61
N LEU A 5 24.93 -13.71 11.92
CA LEU A 5 25.56 -12.72 12.80
C LEU A 5 27.05 -13.02 13.02
N GLU A 6 27.40 -14.29 13.28
CA GLU A 6 28.81 -14.67 13.45
C GLU A 6 29.60 -14.55 12.15
N VAL A 7 28.96 -14.82 11.01
CA VAL A 7 29.56 -14.55 9.69
C VAL A 7 29.72 -13.04 9.46
N ALA A 8 28.74 -12.22 9.84
CA ALA A 8 28.85 -10.76 9.74
C ALA A 8 29.95 -10.21 10.64
N LYS A 9 30.10 -10.72 11.87
CA LYS A 9 31.21 -10.39 12.79
C LYS A 9 32.55 -10.83 12.23
N TYR A 10 32.63 -12.03 11.66
CA TYR A 10 33.84 -12.55 11.03
C TYR A 10 34.26 -11.71 9.83
N LEU A 11 33.33 -11.39 8.92
CA LEU A 11 33.61 -10.52 7.77
C LEU A 11 34.02 -9.11 8.20
N HIS A 12 33.42 -8.59 9.27
CA HIS A 12 33.82 -7.31 9.85
C HIS A 12 35.24 -7.32 10.43
N ALA A 13 35.66 -8.43 11.05
CA ALA A 13 37.02 -8.60 11.54
C ALA A 13 38.08 -8.65 10.41
N GLN A 14 37.64 -8.88 9.16
CA GLN A 14 38.47 -8.90 7.95
C GLN A 14 38.42 -7.57 7.18
N ASP A 15 38.05 -6.46 7.85
CA ASP A 15 37.91 -5.11 7.26
C ASP A 15 36.91 -5.01 6.10
N PHE A 16 35.94 -5.93 6.00
CA PHE A 16 34.89 -5.83 4.99
C PHE A 16 33.96 -4.65 5.30
N THR A 17 33.99 -3.61 4.46
CA THR A 17 33.32 -2.32 4.66
C THR A 17 31.83 -2.32 4.30
N GLY A 18 31.13 -3.46 4.43
CA GLY A 18 29.67 -3.59 4.24
C GLY A 18 28.82 -2.85 5.30
N ARG A 19 29.40 -1.87 6.00
CA ARG A 19 28.78 -1.03 7.02
C ARG A 19 27.96 0.06 6.35
N ASN A 20 26.85 -0.31 5.75
CA ASN A 20 25.94 0.65 5.15
C ASN A 20 24.57 0.58 5.83
N HIS A 21 23.81 1.64 5.67
CA HIS A 21 22.44 1.68 6.16
C HIS A 21 21.54 0.59 5.55
N LYS A 22 21.94 0.02 4.40
CA LYS A 22 21.23 -1.10 3.75
C LYS A 22 21.39 -2.40 4.54
N THR A 23 22.55 -2.70 5.12
CA THR A 23 22.71 -3.91 5.96
C THR A 23 21.91 -3.79 7.25
N LEU A 24 21.78 -2.57 7.80
CA LEU A 24 20.87 -2.30 8.91
C LEU A 24 19.40 -2.53 8.52
N GLU A 25 18.96 -2.03 7.36
CA GLU A 25 17.61 -2.27 6.84
C GLU A 25 17.33 -3.77 6.66
N TRP A 26 18.26 -4.52 6.09
CA TRP A 26 18.12 -5.97 5.90
C TRP A 26 18.03 -6.74 7.21
N ALA A 27 18.84 -6.38 8.21
CA ALA A 27 18.77 -6.99 9.54
C ALA A 27 17.41 -6.68 10.22
N ALA A 28 16.94 -5.44 10.09
CA ALA A 28 15.65 -5.01 10.60
C ALA A 28 14.48 -5.76 9.94
N ARG A 29 14.53 -5.93 8.61
CA ARG A 29 13.56 -6.69 7.81
C ARG A 29 13.46 -8.15 8.23
N ARG A 30 14.57 -8.74 8.68
CA ARG A 30 14.64 -10.15 9.11
C ARG A 30 14.23 -10.38 10.57
N GLY A 31 14.08 -9.32 11.37
CA GLY A 31 13.76 -9.45 12.79
C GLY A 31 14.95 -9.80 13.68
N ASP A 32 16.18 -9.64 13.20
CA ASP A 32 17.38 -9.94 13.99
C ASP A 32 17.77 -8.74 14.86
N LEU A 33 17.13 -8.63 16.03
CA LEU A 33 17.39 -7.55 16.99
C LEU A 33 18.86 -7.50 17.41
N VAL A 34 19.52 -8.65 17.57
CA VAL A 34 20.92 -8.72 18.00
C VAL A 34 21.83 -8.17 16.90
N ALA A 35 21.59 -8.54 15.64
CA ALA A 35 22.31 -7.96 14.52
C ALA A 35 22.07 -6.46 14.38
N VAL A 36 20.83 -5.98 14.57
CA VAL A 36 20.50 -4.56 14.54
C VAL A 36 21.24 -3.79 15.65
N GLN A 37 21.23 -4.30 16.88
CA GLN A 37 21.96 -3.69 18.01
C GLN A 37 23.46 -3.63 17.75
N TRP A 38 24.04 -4.72 17.26
CA TRP A 38 25.45 -4.79 16.93
C TRP A 38 25.82 -3.83 15.79
N LEU A 39 25.06 -3.82 14.68
CA LEU A 39 25.27 -2.92 13.55
C LEU A 39 25.16 -1.45 13.98
N TRP A 40 24.18 -1.11 14.83
CA TRP A 40 24.04 0.23 15.38
C TRP A 40 25.25 0.65 16.21
N ALA A 41 25.73 -0.24 17.10
CA ALA A 41 26.91 0.04 17.92
C ALA A 41 28.15 0.35 17.07
N GLN A 42 28.31 -0.35 15.94
CA GLN A 42 29.40 -0.10 14.99
C GLN A 42 29.21 1.23 14.23
N LEU A 43 28.01 1.50 13.73
CA LEU A 43 27.71 2.73 12.96
C LEU A 43 27.84 4.00 13.81
N ASN A 44 27.46 3.94 15.09
CA ASN A 44 27.57 5.07 16.02
C ASN A 44 29.01 5.32 16.50
N ALA A 45 29.91 4.33 16.40
CA ALA A 45 31.31 4.47 16.80
C ALA A 45 32.17 5.20 15.75
N ASP A 46 31.73 5.22 14.48
CA ASP A 46 32.49 5.84 13.39
C ASP A 46 32.05 7.29 13.15
N PRO A 47 32.90 8.29 13.43
CA PRO A 47 32.58 9.70 13.17
C PRO A 47 32.49 10.05 11.67
N LYS A 48 32.94 9.16 10.77
CA LYS A 48 32.90 9.31 9.31
C LYS A 48 31.75 8.54 8.64
N ALA A 49 31.04 7.67 9.35
CA ALA A 49 29.92 6.95 8.77
C ALA A 49 28.86 7.94 8.27
N ASP A 50 28.32 7.69 7.07
CA ASP A 50 27.19 8.44 6.51
C ASP A 50 26.17 8.66 7.61
N SER A 51 25.93 9.93 7.93
CA SER A 51 25.00 10.27 8.98
C SER A 51 23.66 9.68 8.61
N LEU A 52 23.18 8.69 9.37
CA LEU A 52 21.89 8.01 9.16
C LEU A 52 20.68 8.96 9.27
N CYS A 53 20.94 10.22 9.61
CA CYS A 53 20.00 11.34 9.64
C CYS A 53 20.23 12.37 8.52
N VAL A 54 21.18 12.16 7.60
CA VAL A 54 21.45 13.06 6.47
C VAL A 54 20.78 12.49 5.23
N HIS A 55 19.97 13.31 4.59
CA HIS A 55 19.40 13.04 3.28
C HIS A 55 20.55 13.01 2.27
N GLY A 56 20.70 11.90 1.54
CA GLY A 56 21.65 11.85 0.42
C GLY A 56 21.29 12.89 -0.64
N GLU A 57 22.28 13.48 -1.30
CA GLU A 57 22.14 14.46 -2.41
C GLU A 57 21.55 13.85 -3.70
N ASP A 58 20.83 12.72 -3.62
CA ASP A 58 20.20 12.10 -4.77
C ASP A 58 18.87 12.79 -5.06
N GLN A 59 18.89 13.68 -6.07
CA GLN A 59 17.80 14.57 -6.47
C GLN A 59 16.46 13.90 -6.87
N PHE A 60 16.28 12.59 -6.71
CA PHE A 60 15.12 11.88 -7.25
C PHE A 60 14.47 10.77 -6.41
N VAL A 61 14.91 10.45 -5.19
CA VAL A 61 14.26 9.35 -4.42
C VAL A 61 14.20 9.62 -2.91
N SER A 62 12.99 9.80 -2.39
CA SER A 62 12.58 9.68 -0.97
C SER A 62 13.51 10.35 0.04
N TRP A 63 13.06 11.48 0.58
CA TRP A 63 13.63 12.19 1.74
C TRP A 63 13.71 11.34 3.03
N ALA A 64 13.31 10.06 3.04
CA ALA A 64 13.35 9.23 4.24
C ALA A 64 14.80 8.93 4.68
N SER A 65 15.10 9.29 5.93
CA SER A 65 16.37 8.94 6.58
C SER A 65 16.60 7.42 6.54
N PRO A 66 17.84 6.95 6.39
CA PRO A 66 18.09 5.52 6.43
C PRO A 66 17.63 4.81 7.72
N LEU A 67 17.55 5.54 8.84
CA LEU A 67 16.95 5.05 10.08
C LEU A 67 15.45 4.78 9.93
N THR A 68 14.68 5.72 9.34
CA THR A 68 13.25 5.53 9.10
C THR A 68 12.98 4.43 8.06
N LYS A 69 13.88 4.20 7.10
CA LYS A 69 13.81 3.05 6.17
C LYS A 69 13.97 1.71 6.90
N ALA A 70 14.96 1.60 7.80
CA ALA A 70 15.13 0.40 8.61
C ALA A 70 13.93 0.17 9.56
N MET A 71 13.37 1.23 10.13
CA MET A 71 12.14 1.15 10.93
C MET A 71 10.94 0.70 10.11
N ALA A 72 10.76 1.23 8.90
CA ALA A 72 9.68 0.82 7.99
C ALA A 72 9.81 -0.67 7.63
N ALA A 73 11.02 -1.15 7.32
CA ALA A 73 11.27 -2.56 7.01
C ALA A 73 11.03 -3.51 8.20
N ALA A 74 11.32 -3.07 9.43
CA ALA A 74 10.95 -3.82 10.63
C ALA A 74 9.43 -3.83 10.83
N ALA A 75 8.77 -2.68 10.65
CA ALA A 75 7.33 -2.54 10.82
C ALA A 75 6.54 -3.35 9.76
N SER A 76 7.06 -3.44 8.53
CA SER A 76 6.50 -4.25 7.43
C SER A 76 6.51 -5.75 7.68
N ASN A 77 7.35 -6.23 8.60
CA ASN A 77 7.46 -7.65 8.96
C ASN A 77 7.00 -7.92 10.40
N GLY A 78 6.43 -6.92 11.07
CA GLY A 78 5.85 -7.06 12.41
C GLY A 78 6.87 -7.10 13.54
N HIS A 79 8.12 -6.69 13.30
CA HIS A 79 9.18 -6.67 14.30
C HIS A 79 9.09 -5.43 15.19
N LEU A 80 8.03 -5.36 16.01
CA LEU A 80 7.73 -4.22 16.88
C LEU A 80 8.91 -3.87 17.82
N GLU A 81 9.62 -4.88 18.35
CA GLU A 81 10.78 -4.68 19.23
C GLU A 81 11.90 -3.88 18.54
N ILE A 82 12.14 -4.14 17.25
CA ILE A 82 13.14 -3.42 16.47
C ILE A 82 12.66 -2.00 16.18
N VAL A 83 11.37 -1.81 15.87
CA VAL A 83 10.79 -0.48 15.68
C VAL A 83 10.94 0.37 16.95
N GLN A 84 10.63 -0.21 18.11
CA GLN A 84 10.80 0.44 19.41
C GLN A 84 12.27 0.81 19.67
N TYR A 85 13.18 -0.14 19.48
CA TYR A 85 14.61 0.08 19.66
C TYR A 85 15.15 1.21 18.77
N LEU A 86 14.87 1.15 17.46
CA LEU A 86 15.31 2.17 16.51
C LEU A 86 14.65 3.54 16.77
N HIS A 87 13.42 3.58 17.27
CA HIS A 87 12.79 4.83 17.70
C HIS A 87 13.47 5.43 18.93
N THR A 88 13.82 4.62 19.94
CA THR A 88 14.57 5.13 21.11
C THR A 88 15.89 5.75 20.68
N ILE A 89 16.59 5.11 19.73
CA ILE A 89 17.79 5.66 19.12
C ILE A 89 17.49 7.00 18.45
N ALA A 90 16.44 7.07 17.62
CA ALA A 90 16.05 8.29 16.93
C ALA A 90 15.84 9.47 17.91
N LEU A 91 15.17 9.24 19.04
CA LEU A 91 14.98 10.24 20.09
C LEU A 91 16.31 10.69 20.73
N THR A 92 17.24 9.75 20.97
CA THR A 92 18.57 10.11 21.51
C THR A 92 19.40 10.96 20.55
N LEU A 93 19.22 10.78 19.24
CA LEU A 93 19.92 11.55 18.21
C LEU A 93 19.31 12.94 18.02
N ALA A 94 17.98 13.06 18.09
CA ALA A 94 17.28 14.33 17.95
C ALA A 94 17.68 15.37 19.02
N GLY A 95 18.10 14.92 20.21
CA GLY A 95 18.58 15.79 21.29
C GLY A 95 19.99 16.37 21.07
N LYS A 96 20.78 15.86 20.11
CA LYS A 96 22.14 16.33 19.85
C LYS A 96 22.13 17.44 18.78
N LYS A 97 22.08 18.71 19.21
CA LYS A 97 22.36 19.86 18.33
C LYS A 97 23.75 19.68 17.70
N ARG A 98 23.82 19.42 16.39
CA ARG A 98 25.11 19.46 15.67
C ARG A 98 25.51 20.91 15.47
N LYS A 99 26.71 21.29 15.94
CA LYS A 99 27.37 22.53 15.55
C LYS A 99 27.87 22.38 14.11
N ARG A 100 27.02 22.65 13.12
CA ARG A 100 27.50 22.98 11.77
C ARG A 100 26.46 23.82 11.05
N ASP A 101 26.89 25.02 10.71
CA ASP A 101 26.36 26.00 9.78
C ASP A 101 24.89 26.41 9.99
N GLU A 102 24.72 27.67 10.41
CA GLU A 102 23.46 28.35 10.78
C GLU A 102 22.40 28.40 9.65
N SER A 103 22.66 27.78 8.50
CA SER A 103 21.87 27.88 7.26
C SER A 103 21.13 26.59 6.86
N SER A 104 21.31 25.46 7.55
CA SER A 104 20.59 24.22 7.22
C SER A 104 20.12 23.50 8.48
N CYS A 105 19.20 24.13 9.20
CA CYS A 105 18.47 23.48 10.28
C CYS A 105 17.14 22.97 9.72
N TYR A 106 17.17 21.85 9.01
CA TYR A 106 15.95 21.05 8.96
C TYR A 106 15.83 20.41 10.34
N PRO A 107 14.80 20.73 11.14
CA PRO A 107 14.51 19.90 12.29
C PRO A 107 14.39 18.48 11.76
N CYS A 108 15.14 17.53 12.34
CA CYS A 108 14.99 16.12 12.07
C CYS A 108 13.60 15.68 12.57
N LYS A 109 12.54 16.14 11.91
CA LYS A 109 11.19 15.67 12.13
C LYS A 109 11.24 14.24 11.63
N LEU A 110 11.24 13.30 12.57
CA LEU A 110 11.26 11.88 12.27
C LEU A 110 9.92 11.56 11.62
N GLU A 111 9.86 11.70 10.30
CA GLU A 111 8.65 11.47 9.54
C GLU A 111 8.34 9.97 9.57
N MET A 112 7.37 9.63 10.41
CA MET A 112 6.96 8.25 10.69
C MET A 112 5.84 7.78 9.75
N ASP A 113 5.45 8.63 8.80
CA ASP A 113 4.39 8.41 7.82
C ASP A 113 4.66 7.14 6.99
N ASN A 114 5.89 6.92 6.52
CA ASN A 114 6.24 5.70 5.79
C ASN A 114 6.20 4.44 6.67
N VAL A 115 6.56 4.57 7.95
CA VAL A 115 6.61 3.42 8.88
C VAL A 115 5.19 2.95 9.20
N VAL A 116 4.27 3.87 9.47
CA VAL A 116 2.87 3.52 9.68
C VAL A 116 2.22 2.99 8.41
N THR A 117 2.50 3.59 7.25
CA THR A 117 1.93 3.14 5.97
C THR A 117 2.34 1.71 5.65
N GLU A 118 3.62 1.39 5.81
CA GLU A 118 4.12 0.04 5.52
C GLU A 118 3.66 -1.00 6.56
N ALA A 119 3.55 -0.62 7.83
CA ALA A 119 2.95 -1.45 8.87
C ALA A 119 1.48 -1.75 8.58
N ALA A 120 0.72 -0.74 8.13
CA ALA A 120 -0.69 -0.83 7.78
C ALA A 120 -0.90 -1.68 6.52
N ARG A 121 -0.06 -1.49 5.50
CA ARG A 121 -0.03 -2.30 4.27
C ARG A 121 0.25 -3.78 4.53
N SER A 122 1.03 -4.09 5.56
CA SER A 122 1.39 -5.47 5.91
C SER A 122 0.49 -6.07 7.01
N GLY A 123 -0.48 -5.30 7.51
CA GLY A 123 -1.47 -5.79 8.47
C GLY A 123 -0.98 -5.91 9.91
N HIS A 124 0.18 -5.33 10.23
CA HIS A 124 0.77 -5.39 11.57
C HIS A 124 0.15 -4.35 12.50
N LEU A 125 -1.07 -4.63 12.97
CA LEU A 125 -1.86 -3.73 13.81
C LEU A 125 -1.09 -3.23 15.05
N GLY A 126 -0.31 -4.09 15.71
CA GLY A 126 0.48 -3.69 16.89
C GLY A 126 1.54 -2.61 16.57
N ALA A 127 2.17 -2.68 15.41
CA ALA A 127 3.10 -1.67 14.94
C ALA A 127 2.38 -0.36 14.58
N VAL A 128 1.23 -0.45 13.91
CA VAL A 128 0.38 0.73 13.60
C VAL A 128 -0.06 1.44 14.89
N GLN A 129 -0.60 0.68 15.84
CA GLN A 129 -1.04 1.20 17.14
C GLN A 129 0.10 1.90 17.88
N TRP A 130 1.25 1.26 17.94
CA TRP A 130 2.40 1.80 18.64
C TRP A 130 2.92 3.09 17.98
N VAL A 131 3.09 3.09 16.65
CA VAL A 131 3.56 4.27 15.91
C VAL A 131 2.60 5.45 16.08
N CYS A 132 1.30 5.23 15.89
CA CYS A 132 0.30 6.29 15.99
C CYS A 132 0.13 6.85 17.41
N THR A 133 0.38 6.06 18.45
CA THR A 133 0.26 6.51 19.86
C THR A 133 1.52 7.21 20.38
N HIS A 134 2.69 6.89 19.83
CA HIS A 134 3.99 7.39 20.32
C HIS A 134 4.62 8.46 19.41
N THR A 135 4.05 8.71 18.23
CA THR A 135 4.64 9.64 17.24
C THR A 135 3.59 10.55 16.60
N THR A 136 4.03 11.69 16.07
CA THR A 136 3.17 12.58 15.27
C THR A 136 3.13 12.08 13.83
N VAL A 137 2.06 11.39 13.46
CA VAL A 137 1.78 10.95 12.09
C VAL A 137 0.96 12.04 11.39
N ASN A 138 1.41 12.52 10.22
CA ASN A 138 0.68 13.51 9.43
C ASN A 138 -0.15 12.85 8.32
N SER A 139 0.30 11.72 7.75
CA SER A 139 -0.33 11.10 6.58
C SER A 139 -1.13 9.83 6.93
N THR A 140 -2.21 9.98 7.68
CA THR A 140 -3.09 8.84 8.06
C THR A 140 -3.89 8.28 6.87
N LYS A 141 -4.14 9.10 5.85
CA LYS A 141 -4.85 8.72 4.62
C LYS A 141 -4.15 7.62 3.83
N GLU A 142 -2.84 7.77 3.60
CA GLU A 142 -2.05 6.81 2.82
C GLU A 142 -1.95 5.47 3.54
N ALA A 143 -1.75 5.50 4.86
CA ALA A 143 -1.73 4.30 5.68
C ALA A 143 -3.07 3.54 5.62
N MET A 144 -4.18 4.28 5.69
CA MET A 144 -5.51 3.69 5.63
C MET A 144 -5.84 3.12 4.23
N ALA A 145 -5.53 3.85 3.17
CA ALA A 145 -5.71 3.36 1.80
C ALA A 145 -4.82 2.13 1.52
N SER A 146 -3.59 2.11 2.03
CA SER A 146 -2.68 0.97 1.90
C SER A 146 -3.16 -0.27 2.66
N ALA A 147 -3.70 -0.08 3.88
CA ALA A 147 -4.35 -1.16 4.63
C ALA A 147 -5.60 -1.69 3.91
N ALA A 148 -6.43 -0.80 3.37
CA ALA A 148 -7.62 -1.17 2.60
C ALA A 148 -7.28 -1.96 1.33
N GLY A 149 -6.29 -1.49 0.57
CA GLY A 149 -5.80 -2.16 -0.65
C GLY A 149 -5.09 -3.49 -0.40
N SER A 150 -4.72 -3.77 0.85
CA SER A 150 -4.10 -5.04 1.26
C SER A 150 -5.08 -5.95 2.02
N GLY A 151 -6.36 -5.55 2.16
CA GLY A 151 -7.40 -6.34 2.82
C GLY A 151 -7.27 -6.39 4.35
N HIS A 152 -6.56 -5.45 4.97
CA HIS A 152 -6.34 -5.43 6.41
C HIS A 152 -7.40 -4.63 7.16
N PHE A 153 -8.63 -5.14 7.13
CA PHE A 153 -9.80 -4.53 7.78
C PHE A 153 -9.58 -4.08 9.24
N PRO A 154 -8.91 -4.86 10.13
CA PRO A 154 -8.67 -4.44 11.51
C PRO A 154 -7.82 -3.17 11.63
N ALA A 155 -6.84 -2.98 10.74
CA ALA A 155 -6.00 -1.80 10.72
C ALA A 155 -6.80 -0.57 10.24
N VAL A 156 -7.63 -0.71 9.21
CA VAL A 156 -8.51 0.36 8.73
C VAL A 156 -9.48 0.81 9.82
N LYS A 157 -10.12 -0.15 10.50
CA LYS A 157 -11.05 0.14 11.60
C LYS A 157 -10.37 0.90 12.74
N TRP A 158 -9.20 0.41 13.18
CA TRP A 158 -8.46 1.07 14.25
C TRP A 158 -8.02 2.50 13.87
N LEU A 159 -7.46 2.67 12.66
CA LEU A 159 -7.04 3.98 12.14
C LEU A 159 -8.23 4.94 12.05
N HIS A 160 -9.41 4.47 11.64
CA HIS A 160 -10.60 5.30 11.56
C HIS A 160 -11.11 5.70 12.94
N GLU A 161 -11.15 4.79 13.92
CA GLU A 161 -11.69 5.07 15.25
C GLU A 161 -10.79 5.95 16.13
N ASN A 162 -9.47 5.95 15.89
CA ASN A 162 -8.49 6.56 16.81
C ASN A 162 -7.78 7.81 16.26
N LEU A 163 -7.95 8.14 14.98
CA LEU A 163 -7.27 9.27 14.35
C LEU A 163 -8.28 10.25 13.75
N PRO A 164 -7.95 11.55 13.71
CA PRO A 164 -8.86 12.56 13.17
C PRO A 164 -9.21 12.25 11.72
N HIS A 165 -10.50 12.40 11.43
CA HIS A 165 -11.04 12.24 10.09
C HIS A 165 -10.73 13.49 9.27
N GLU A 166 -9.55 13.57 8.68
CA GLU A 166 -9.38 14.45 7.51
C GLU A 166 -10.27 13.94 6.38
N ASP A 167 -10.71 14.82 5.48
CA ASP A 167 -11.58 14.46 4.33
C ASP A 167 -10.94 13.32 3.53
N PHE A 168 -11.30 12.09 3.90
CA PHE A 168 -10.92 10.90 3.19
C PHE A 168 -11.68 10.95 1.87
N ARG A 169 -11.00 11.43 0.83
CA ARG A 169 -11.41 11.20 -0.55
C ARG A 169 -11.53 9.70 -0.78
N THR A 170 -12.26 9.35 -1.84
CA THR A 170 -12.57 8.01 -2.39
C THR A 170 -11.42 6.97 -2.42
N ALA A 171 -10.17 7.34 -2.16
CA ALA A 171 -9.01 6.46 -2.20
C ALA A 171 -9.14 5.21 -1.30
N VAL A 172 -9.74 5.33 -0.11
CA VAL A 172 -9.89 4.17 0.79
C VAL A 172 -10.96 3.21 0.25
N THR A 173 -12.08 3.73 -0.25
CA THR A 173 -13.12 2.93 -0.90
C THR A 173 -12.62 2.29 -2.20
N ASP A 174 -11.86 3.04 -3.01
CA ASP A 174 -11.31 2.56 -4.28
C ASP A 174 -10.30 1.43 -4.04
N ALA A 175 -9.45 1.57 -3.02
CA ALA A 175 -8.49 0.54 -2.62
C ALA A 175 -9.19 -0.72 -2.07
N ALA A 176 -10.21 -0.56 -1.22
CA ALA A 176 -11.02 -1.68 -0.71
C ALA A 176 -11.71 -2.45 -1.86
N ALA A 177 -12.22 -1.74 -2.86
CA ALA A 177 -12.82 -2.35 -4.05
C ALA A 177 -11.80 -3.11 -4.90
N GLY A 178 -10.60 -2.55 -5.10
CA GLY A 178 -9.51 -3.19 -5.81
C GLY A 178 -8.91 -4.42 -5.13
N CYS A 179 -9.06 -4.56 -3.80
CA CYS A 179 -8.67 -5.76 -3.06
C CYS A 179 -9.81 -6.79 -2.94
N GLY A 180 -11.03 -6.43 -3.35
CA GLY A 180 -12.19 -7.31 -3.23
C GLY A 180 -12.78 -7.41 -1.82
N ASP A 181 -12.44 -6.49 -0.90
CA ASP A 181 -12.93 -6.54 0.49
C ASP A 181 -14.33 -5.91 0.62
N LEU A 182 -15.35 -6.71 0.29
CA LEU A 182 -16.75 -6.30 0.38
C LEU A 182 -17.20 -5.98 1.82
N SER A 183 -16.61 -6.64 2.82
CA SER A 183 -16.93 -6.38 4.23
C SER A 183 -16.46 -4.98 4.63
N LEU A 184 -15.24 -4.61 4.23
CA LEU A 184 -14.71 -3.27 4.43
C LEU A 184 -15.53 -2.23 3.66
N LEU A 185 -15.93 -2.48 2.41
CA LEU A 185 -16.78 -1.55 1.66
C LEU A 185 -18.13 -1.29 2.34
N LYS A 186 -18.82 -2.34 2.80
CA LYS A 186 -20.07 -2.21 3.55
C LYS A 186 -19.88 -1.40 4.83
N TRP A 187 -18.79 -1.66 5.53
CA TRP A 187 -18.44 -0.94 6.75
C TRP A 187 -18.13 0.54 6.47
N LEU A 188 -17.34 0.84 5.42
CA LEU A 188 -17.05 2.21 4.99
C LEU A 188 -18.34 2.94 4.61
N HIS A 189 -19.21 2.31 3.83
CA HIS A 189 -20.48 2.90 3.42
C HIS A 189 -21.40 3.22 4.62
N THR A 190 -21.39 2.37 5.65
CA THR A 190 -22.20 2.58 6.86
C THR A 190 -21.62 3.68 7.75
N ASN A 191 -20.29 3.73 7.91
CA ASN A 191 -19.62 4.66 8.83
C ASN A 191 -19.24 5.99 8.17
N ARG A 192 -19.29 6.08 6.84
CA ARG A 192 -18.94 7.26 6.05
C ARG A 192 -20.00 7.54 4.98
N PRO A 193 -21.22 7.94 5.37
CA PRO A 193 -22.33 8.10 4.44
C PRO A 193 -22.10 9.18 3.37
N ASN A 194 -21.16 10.11 3.60
CA ASN A 194 -20.81 11.18 2.66
C ASN A 194 -19.71 10.77 1.66
N GLU A 195 -18.97 9.69 1.95
CA GLU A 195 -17.90 9.21 1.08
C GLU A 195 -18.50 8.31 0.01
N ARG A 196 -18.36 8.74 -1.26
CA ARG A 196 -18.73 7.92 -2.43
C ARG A 196 -17.50 7.17 -2.93
N TRP A 197 -17.73 6.15 -3.76
CA TRP A 197 -16.66 5.56 -4.55
C TRP A 197 -16.45 6.33 -5.85
N SER A 198 -15.24 6.27 -6.40
CA SER A 198 -14.96 6.81 -7.73
C SER A 198 -15.11 5.71 -8.80
N THR A 199 -14.97 6.09 -10.08
CA THR A 199 -14.90 5.12 -11.18
C THR A 199 -13.70 4.17 -11.04
N ILE A 200 -12.66 4.57 -10.31
CA ILE A 200 -11.48 3.75 -10.01
C ILE A 200 -11.86 2.51 -9.19
N ALA A 201 -12.86 2.58 -8.31
CA ALA A 201 -13.35 1.42 -7.56
C ALA A 201 -13.87 0.32 -8.50
N ILE A 202 -14.70 0.69 -9.47
CA ILE A 202 -15.28 -0.23 -10.47
C ILE A 202 -14.16 -0.81 -11.34
N TYR A 203 -13.26 0.04 -11.82
CA TYR A 203 -12.12 -0.35 -12.65
C TYR A 203 -11.20 -1.35 -11.95
N SER A 204 -10.86 -1.07 -10.69
CA SER A 204 -9.99 -1.92 -9.90
C SER A 204 -10.66 -3.25 -9.55
N ALA A 205 -11.96 -3.23 -9.20
CA ALA A 205 -12.74 -4.43 -8.96
C ALA A 205 -12.90 -5.29 -10.23
N ALA A 206 -13.10 -4.67 -11.40
CA ALA A 206 -13.18 -5.35 -12.68
C ALA A 206 -11.84 -6.01 -13.06
N ARG A 207 -10.73 -5.26 -12.93
CA ARG A 207 -9.38 -5.79 -13.17
C ARG A 207 -9.02 -6.95 -12.24
N GLY A 208 -9.43 -6.88 -10.97
CA GLY A 208 -9.20 -7.92 -9.96
C GLY A 208 -10.20 -9.08 -10.00
N GLY A 209 -11.25 -8.99 -10.82
CA GLY A 209 -12.27 -10.05 -10.94
C GLY A 209 -13.18 -10.15 -9.72
N HIS A 210 -13.31 -9.07 -8.94
CA HIS A 210 -14.06 -9.04 -7.69
C HIS A 210 -15.56 -8.89 -7.96
N LEU A 211 -16.17 -9.93 -8.53
CA LEU A 211 -17.57 -9.95 -8.95
C LEU A 211 -18.55 -9.57 -7.83
N HIS A 212 -18.33 -10.05 -6.61
CA HIS A 212 -19.15 -9.73 -5.44
C HIS A 212 -19.08 -8.24 -5.05
N VAL A 213 -17.94 -7.60 -5.26
CA VAL A 213 -17.78 -6.15 -5.09
C VAL A 213 -18.50 -5.42 -6.21
N LEU A 214 -18.32 -5.83 -7.47
CA LEU A 214 -19.03 -5.22 -8.60
C LEU A 214 -20.54 -5.29 -8.38
N ARG A 215 -21.11 -6.46 -8.10
CA ARG A 215 -22.55 -6.62 -7.80
C ARG A 215 -23.02 -5.67 -6.71
N TRP A 216 -22.20 -5.48 -5.66
CA TRP A 216 -22.54 -4.55 -4.59
C TRP A 216 -22.50 -3.09 -5.05
N LEU A 217 -21.45 -2.67 -5.76
CA LEU A 217 -21.30 -1.31 -6.30
C LEU A 217 -22.43 -0.96 -7.27
N PHE A 218 -22.76 -1.88 -8.19
CA PHE A 218 -23.86 -1.76 -9.14
C PHE A 218 -25.24 -1.78 -8.46
N GLY A 219 -25.42 -2.63 -7.45
CA GLY A 219 -26.68 -2.72 -6.70
C GLY A 219 -26.98 -1.54 -5.77
N HIS A 220 -25.98 -0.70 -5.45
CA HIS A 220 -26.13 0.47 -4.57
C HIS A 220 -26.20 1.79 -5.35
N GLU A 221 -26.54 1.74 -6.64
CA GLU A 221 -26.69 2.91 -7.53
C GLU A 221 -27.54 4.03 -6.91
N SER A 222 -26.84 5.04 -6.38
CA SER A 222 -27.31 6.41 -6.35
C SER A 222 -26.15 7.32 -6.72
N LEU A 223 -26.14 7.69 -8.00
CA LEU A 223 -25.58 8.92 -8.55
C LEU A 223 -24.04 8.98 -8.65
N TYR A 224 -23.50 8.36 -9.70
CA TYR A 224 -22.59 9.10 -10.55
C TYR A 224 -23.19 9.19 -11.95
N ASN A 225 -23.20 10.43 -12.44
CA ASN A 225 -23.59 10.81 -13.78
C ASN A 225 -22.97 9.83 -14.79
N HIS A 226 -23.78 9.34 -15.72
CA HIS A 226 -23.46 8.37 -16.74
C HIS A 226 -22.31 8.86 -17.65
N ASP A 227 -21.08 8.87 -17.17
CA ASP A 227 -19.92 8.95 -18.04
C ASP A 227 -19.91 7.65 -18.84
N CYS A 228 -20.20 7.76 -20.14
CA CYS A 228 -20.26 6.69 -21.11
C CYS A 228 -18.97 5.83 -21.19
N LEU A 229 -17.89 6.29 -20.55
CA LEU A 229 -16.58 5.62 -20.50
C LEU A 229 -16.42 4.61 -19.35
N VAL A 230 -17.32 4.60 -18.36
CA VAL A 230 -17.21 3.67 -17.22
C VAL A 230 -17.40 2.21 -17.65
N PRO A 231 -18.42 1.86 -18.45
CA PRO A 231 -18.61 0.48 -18.88
C PRO A 231 -17.47 -0.02 -19.77
N SER A 232 -17.02 0.82 -20.72
CA SER A 232 -15.99 0.46 -21.70
C SER A 232 -14.63 0.19 -21.04
N ASN A 233 -14.23 1.05 -20.11
CA ASN A 233 -12.99 0.86 -19.37
C ASN A 233 -13.07 -0.30 -18.37
N ALA A 234 -14.22 -0.53 -17.73
CA ALA A 234 -14.41 -1.69 -16.86
C ALA A 234 -14.27 -3.02 -17.62
N LEU A 235 -14.87 -3.11 -18.82
CA LEU A 235 -14.73 -4.26 -19.71
C LEU A 235 -13.27 -4.47 -20.16
N LYS A 236 -12.59 -3.41 -20.64
CA LYS A 236 -11.15 -3.47 -20.99
C LYS A 236 -10.31 -3.96 -19.81
N LEU A 237 -10.57 -3.46 -18.62
CA LEU A 237 -9.78 -3.84 -17.44
C LEU A 237 -10.07 -5.26 -16.97
N ALA A 238 -11.31 -5.75 -17.10
CA ALA A 238 -11.63 -7.16 -16.87
C ALA A 238 -10.90 -8.07 -17.88
N LEU A 239 -10.80 -7.67 -19.16
CA LEU A 239 -10.01 -8.39 -20.17
C LEU A 239 -8.52 -8.40 -19.83
N ILE A 240 -7.93 -7.24 -19.53
CA ILE A 240 -6.51 -7.12 -19.13
C ILE A 240 -6.23 -7.95 -17.86
N GLY A 241 -7.20 -8.00 -16.94
CA GLY A 241 -7.12 -8.83 -15.74
C GLY A 241 -7.34 -10.33 -15.98
N ASN A 242 -7.75 -10.72 -17.20
CA ASN A 242 -8.20 -12.07 -17.55
C ASN A 242 -9.35 -12.57 -16.64
N GLN A 243 -10.32 -11.69 -16.35
CA GLN A 243 -11.40 -11.91 -15.39
C GLN A 243 -12.75 -12.07 -16.12
N PHE A 244 -13.01 -13.25 -16.67
CA PHE A 244 -14.20 -13.53 -17.48
C PHE A 244 -15.52 -13.37 -16.72
N ASP A 245 -15.57 -13.74 -15.43
CA ASP A 245 -16.75 -13.55 -14.58
C ASP A 245 -17.16 -12.07 -14.46
N ALA A 246 -16.18 -11.22 -14.19
CA ALA A 246 -16.40 -9.79 -14.11
C ALA A 246 -16.73 -9.20 -15.47
N LEU A 247 -16.08 -9.68 -16.53
CA LEU A 247 -16.36 -9.28 -17.91
C LEU A 247 -17.81 -9.56 -18.32
N ILE A 248 -18.26 -10.81 -18.14
CA ILE A 248 -19.62 -11.27 -18.46
C ILE A 248 -20.64 -10.49 -17.64
N PHE A 249 -20.39 -10.32 -16.34
CA PHE A 249 -21.29 -9.56 -15.47
C PHE A 249 -21.43 -8.10 -15.92
N VAL A 250 -20.31 -7.40 -16.12
CA VAL A 250 -20.33 -6.01 -16.61
C VAL A 250 -21.00 -5.95 -17.98
N TYR A 251 -20.74 -6.91 -18.87
CA TYR A 251 -21.40 -6.97 -20.18
C TYR A 251 -22.92 -7.09 -20.05
N HIS A 252 -23.44 -8.01 -19.23
CA HIS A 252 -24.89 -8.19 -19.07
C HIS A 252 -25.60 -7.00 -18.47
N GLU A 253 -24.97 -6.29 -17.53
CA GLU A 253 -25.52 -5.05 -16.96
C GLU A 253 -25.60 -3.92 -18.01
N TYR A 254 -24.67 -3.90 -18.98
CA TYR A 254 -24.53 -2.81 -19.95
C TYR A 254 -24.93 -3.13 -21.39
N LYS A 255 -25.30 -4.37 -21.73
CA LYS A 255 -25.62 -4.79 -23.12
C LYS A 255 -26.76 -4.00 -23.78
N ASN A 256 -27.64 -3.41 -22.98
CA ASN A 256 -28.77 -2.60 -23.46
C ASN A 256 -28.43 -1.12 -23.65
N TRP A 257 -27.20 -0.69 -23.35
CA TRP A 257 -26.80 0.70 -23.49
C TRP A 257 -26.50 1.01 -24.97
N SER A 258 -27.07 2.11 -25.47
CA SER A 258 -27.22 2.43 -26.90
C SER A 258 -25.92 2.87 -27.62
N TYR A 259 -24.74 2.66 -27.05
CA TYR A 259 -23.48 3.16 -27.59
C TYR A 259 -22.53 2.02 -27.96
N ASP A 260 -21.89 2.14 -29.12
CA ASP A 260 -20.75 1.31 -29.46
C ASP A 260 -19.67 1.52 -28.40
N ILE A 261 -19.29 0.42 -27.74
CA ILE A 261 -18.27 0.42 -26.70
C ILE A 261 -16.92 0.53 -27.43
N ILE A 262 -16.50 1.75 -27.71
CA ILE A 262 -15.22 2.02 -28.39
C ILE A 262 -14.19 2.31 -27.29
N VAL A 263 -13.18 1.45 -27.17
CA VAL A 263 -12.05 1.69 -26.27
C VAL A 263 -10.90 2.28 -27.08
N LEU A 264 -10.61 3.56 -26.89
CA LEU A 264 -9.42 4.22 -27.47
C LEU A 264 -8.40 4.47 -26.36
N GLU A 265 -7.23 3.85 -26.49
CA GLU A 265 -5.89 4.47 -26.47
C GLU A 265 -4.79 3.43 -26.16
N ASP A 266 -3.69 3.61 -26.90
CA ASP A 266 -2.37 2.96 -27.01
C ASP A 266 -2.30 1.47 -27.44
N ASP A 267 -1.86 1.30 -28.70
CA ASP A 267 -1.39 0.13 -29.47
C ASP A 267 -2.25 -1.16 -29.56
N ASP A 268 -3.22 -1.37 -28.69
CA ASP A 268 -4.21 -2.46 -28.81
C ASP A 268 -5.64 -1.91 -28.84
N ILE A 269 -6.25 -1.87 -30.03
CA ILE A 269 -7.64 -1.44 -30.21
C ILE A 269 -8.56 -2.61 -29.84
N TYR A 270 -9.12 -2.58 -28.63
CA TYR A 270 -10.24 -3.44 -28.26
C TYR A 270 -11.55 -2.76 -28.71
N VAL A 271 -11.97 -3.05 -29.94
CA VAL A 271 -13.32 -2.68 -30.39
C VAL A 271 -14.29 -3.71 -29.83
N PHE A 272 -15.27 -3.29 -29.04
CA PHE A 272 -16.41 -4.14 -28.68
C PHE A 272 -17.38 -4.18 -29.87
N ASP A 273 -16.94 -4.86 -30.92
CA ASP A 273 -17.72 -5.12 -32.12
C ASP A 273 -18.70 -6.29 -31.90
N GLU A 274 -19.46 -6.62 -32.94
CA GLU A 274 -20.41 -7.74 -32.90
C GLU A 274 -19.70 -9.08 -32.58
N HIS A 275 -18.51 -9.31 -33.13
CA HIS A 275 -17.74 -10.53 -32.88
C HIS A 275 -17.33 -10.68 -31.42
N MET A 276 -16.90 -9.60 -30.76
CA MET A 276 -16.55 -9.65 -29.34
C MET A 276 -17.78 -9.91 -28.46
N ARG A 277 -18.95 -9.40 -28.85
CA ARG A 277 -20.22 -9.69 -28.17
C ARG A 277 -20.61 -11.16 -28.30
N GLU A 278 -20.54 -11.69 -29.52
CA GLU A 278 -20.78 -13.12 -29.79
C GLU A 278 -19.82 -14.00 -29.00
N TRP A 279 -18.53 -13.66 -28.99
CA TRP A 279 -17.52 -14.39 -28.22
C TRP A 279 -17.80 -14.42 -26.71
N ILE A 280 -18.25 -13.31 -26.12
CA ILE A 280 -18.63 -13.27 -24.70
C ILE A 280 -19.84 -14.17 -24.44
N ILE A 281 -20.84 -14.13 -25.33
CA ILE A 281 -22.05 -14.99 -25.24
C ILE A 281 -21.68 -16.46 -25.36
N ASP A 282 -20.80 -16.82 -26.29
CA ASP A 282 -20.31 -18.18 -26.48
C ASP A 282 -19.57 -18.70 -25.24
N ILE A 283 -18.73 -17.87 -24.61
CA ILE A 283 -18.06 -18.22 -23.35
C ILE A 283 -19.08 -18.45 -22.24
N ASP A 284 -20.11 -17.61 -22.13
CA ASP A 284 -21.15 -17.74 -21.11
C ASP A 284 -21.93 -19.05 -21.28
N ASN A 285 -22.36 -19.35 -22.52
CA ASN A 285 -23.06 -20.58 -22.89
C ASN A 285 -22.21 -21.85 -22.63
N LEU A 286 -20.90 -21.79 -22.90
CA LEU A 286 -19.97 -22.89 -22.63
C LEU A 286 -19.82 -23.17 -21.13
N ARG A 287 -20.00 -22.15 -20.27
CA ARG A 287 -19.92 -22.34 -18.82
C ARG A 287 -21.19 -22.97 -18.26
N GLU A 288 -22.36 -22.52 -18.71
CA GLU A 288 -23.64 -23.12 -18.30
C GLU A 288 -23.72 -24.61 -18.66
N SER A 289 -23.16 -25.01 -19.81
CA SER A 289 -23.09 -26.43 -20.19
C SER A 289 -22.09 -27.25 -19.38
N SER A 290 -21.03 -26.63 -18.83
CA SER A 290 -20.04 -27.31 -17.98
C SER A 290 -20.46 -27.47 -16.51
N GLU A 291 -21.37 -26.63 -16.01
CA GLU A 291 -21.89 -26.71 -14.64
C GLU A 291 -23.11 -27.65 -14.51
N SER A 292 -23.66 -28.12 -15.63
CA SER A 292 -24.83 -28.99 -15.70
C SER A 292 -24.51 -30.50 -15.85
N ASP A 293 -23.23 -30.85 -15.95
CA ASP A 293 -22.67 -32.22 -15.95
C ASP A 293 -21.97 -32.56 -14.63
#